data_AF-A0A7X2HAZ7-F1
#
_entry.id   AF-A0A7X2HAZ7-F1
#
_cell.length_a   1.000
_cell.length_b   1.000
_cell.length_c   1.000
_cell.angle_alpha   90.00
_cell.angle_beta   90.00
_cell.angle_gamma   90.00
#
_symmetry.space_group_name_H-M   'P 1'
#
loop_
_entity.id
_entity.type
_entity.pdbx_description
1 polymer ?
#
loop_
_entity_poly.entity_id
_entity_poly.type
_entity_poly.pdbx_seq_one_letter_code
_entity_poly.pdbx_strand_id
1 'polypeptide(L)'
;MNFSQYFKTPLEQMIEDQYRANGLLLPADLTIEKIAAIFEVDVVYYDQGPFSDNEDRVIFLNRYENEITQRTIFFHELCHVVRHSGDQRWMPDMFREAQENDAERFSHYASIPSFMLQKFKLPALRSEAISRIAHTFRTQPEFAQQRLDHIQERIADEEFLTAFSEASVAKNDVEDDNEGLLPQRISAFYDYNDFSRPHTLVIEQREGFNWDEPLHIVVDGNYKSCNLPSYMSKESAPVLSGDLSVCPDRKGCLVINLSRVAWRHGKSASRLYLPMEAIDDAVNF
;
A
#
# COMPACT_ATOMS: atom_id res chain seq x y z
N MET A 1 11.63 15.42 -10.90
CA MET A 1 11.35 14.57 -9.74
C MET A 1 12.48 13.57 -9.59
N ASN A 2 13.07 13.46 -8.40
CA ASN A 2 14.11 12.47 -8.09
C ASN A 2 13.44 11.24 -7.48
N PHE A 3 13.77 10.05 -7.96
CA PHE A 3 13.20 8.78 -7.46
C PHE A 3 14.19 8.00 -6.57
N SER A 4 15.34 8.57 -6.21
CA SER A 4 16.41 7.86 -5.49
C SER A 4 15.99 7.24 -4.15
N GLN A 5 14.98 7.82 -3.51
CA GLN A 5 14.45 7.35 -2.22
C GLN A 5 13.09 6.65 -2.36
N TYR A 6 12.59 6.48 -3.58
CA TYR A 6 11.34 5.77 -3.79
C TYR A 6 11.52 4.27 -3.58
N PHE A 7 10.71 3.66 -2.71
CA PHE A 7 10.61 2.22 -2.57
C PHE A 7 9.27 1.70 -3.12
N LYS A 8 9.29 0.47 -3.64
CA LYS A 8 8.09 -0.21 -4.16
C LYS A 8 7.42 -1.00 -3.05
N THR A 9 6.10 -1.03 -3.07
CA THR A 9 5.34 -2.00 -2.25
C THR A 9 5.47 -3.41 -2.86
N PRO A 10 5.16 -4.48 -2.12
CA PRO A 10 5.10 -5.83 -2.69
C PRO A 10 4.16 -5.94 -3.88
N LEU A 11 3.01 -5.25 -3.82
CA LEU A 11 2.06 -5.22 -4.92
C LEU A 11 2.67 -4.61 -6.19
N GLU A 12 3.39 -3.50 -6.07
CA GLU A 12 4.12 -2.91 -7.21
C GLU A 12 5.22 -3.83 -7.74
N GLN A 13 5.95 -4.49 -6.85
CA GLN A 13 7.02 -5.40 -7.24
C GLN A 13 6.45 -6.62 -7.98
N MET A 14 5.36 -7.20 -7.49
CA MET A 14 4.64 -8.30 -8.16
C MET A 14 4.19 -7.89 -9.57
N ILE A 15 3.55 -6.72 -9.72
CA ILE A 15 3.11 -6.21 -11.03
C ILE A 15 4.32 -5.99 -11.95
N GLU A 16 5.38 -5.38 -11.44
CA GLU A 16 6.59 -5.13 -12.22
C GLU A 16 7.28 -6.43 -12.67
N ASP A 17 7.38 -7.41 -11.79
CA ASP A 17 8.00 -8.70 -12.11
C ASP A 17 7.19 -9.42 -13.19
N GLN A 18 5.85 -9.42 -13.07
CA GLN A 18 4.96 -9.97 -14.10
C GLN A 18 5.13 -9.25 -15.44
N TYR A 19 5.19 -7.91 -15.44
CA TYR A 19 5.36 -7.12 -16.66
C TYR A 19 6.71 -7.36 -17.31
N ARG A 20 7.80 -7.39 -16.52
CA ARG A 20 9.16 -7.62 -17.02
C ARG A 20 9.34 -9.02 -17.57
N ALA A 21 8.82 -10.04 -16.88
CA ALA A 21 8.88 -11.43 -17.32
C ALA A 21 8.22 -11.63 -18.70
N ASN A 22 7.21 -10.82 -19.01
CA ASN A 22 6.47 -10.87 -20.27
C ASN A 22 6.86 -9.76 -21.27
N GLY A 23 7.96 -9.03 -21.02
CA GLY A 23 8.50 -8.04 -21.95
C GLY A 23 7.70 -6.73 -22.06
N LEU A 24 6.77 -6.46 -21.14
CA LEU A 24 6.07 -5.18 -21.05
C LEU A 24 6.98 -4.14 -20.38
N LEU A 25 7.75 -3.40 -21.18
CA LEU A 25 8.79 -2.50 -20.67
C LEU A 25 8.49 -1.02 -20.93
N LEU A 26 7.54 -0.72 -21.82
CA LEU A 26 7.16 0.63 -22.22
C LEU A 26 5.68 0.90 -21.94
N PRO A 27 5.27 2.16 -21.68
CA PRO A 27 3.86 2.49 -21.46
C PRO A 27 2.93 2.07 -22.61
N ALA A 28 3.44 2.11 -23.85
CA ALA A 28 2.72 1.67 -25.04
C ALA A 28 2.45 0.15 -25.07
N ASP A 29 3.14 -0.64 -24.25
CA ASP A 29 2.90 -2.07 -24.10
C ASP A 29 1.67 -2.37 -23.23
N LEU A 30 1.21 -1.41 -22.42
CA LEU A 30 0.12 -1.60 -21.46
C LEU A 30 -1.26 -1.57 -22.14
N THR A 31 -1.46 -2.25 -23.27
CA THR A 31 -2.77 -2.37 -23.93
C THR A 31 -3.64 -3.40 -23.20
N ILE A 32 -4.96 -3.26 -23.29
CA ILE A 32 -5.90 -4.19 -22.63
C ILE A 32 -5.61 -5.63 -23.06
N GLU A 33 -5.38 -5.85 -24.35
CA GLU A 33 -5.18 -7.17 -24.95
C GLU A 33 -3.89 -7.83 -24.45
N LYS A 34 -2.78 -7.07 -24.39
CA LYS A 34 -1.50 -7.60 -23.92
C LYS A 34 -1.58 -7.96 -22.43
N ILE A 35 -2.18 -7.09 -21.63
CA ILE A 35 -2.33 -7.32 -20.19
C ILE A 35 -3.26 -8.51 -19.93
N ALA A 36 -4.42 -8.54 -20.57
CA ALA A 36 -5.39 -9.63 -20.48
C ALA A 36 -4.74 -10.99 -20.81
N ALA A 37 -3.97 -11.07 -21.90
CA ALA A 37 -3.26 -12.29 -22.28
C ALA A 37 -2.25 -12.77 -21.23
N ILE A 38 -1.49 -11.85 -20.62
CA ILE A 38 -0.46 -12.19 -19.62
C ILE A 38 -1.06 -12.64 -18.29
N PHE A 39 -2.25 -12.13 -17.95
CA PHE A 39 -2.98 -12.58 -16.77
C PHE A 39 -3.94 -13.73 -17.05
N GLU A 40 -4.03 -14.21 -18.30
CA GLU A 40 -4.96 -15.26 -18.72
C GLU A 40 -6.42 -14.90 -18.38
N VAL A 41 -6.82 -13.69 -18.77
CA VAL A 41 -8.16 -13.13 -18.57
C VAL A 41 -8.77 -12.82 -19.92
N ASP A 42 -10.03 -13.23 -20.13
CA ASP A 42 -10.78 -12.87 -21.32
C ASP A 42 -11.46 -11.51 -21.15
N VAL A 43 -11.57 -10.75 -22.25
CA VAL A 43 -12.23 -9.44 -22.26
C VAL A 43 -13.38 -9.44 -23.25
N VAL A 44 -14.58 -9.16 -22.76
CA VAL A 44 -15.81 -9.08 -23.56
C VAL A 44 -16.32 -7.65 -23.57
N TYR A 45 -16.45 -7.09 -24.77
CA TYR A 45 -17.07 -5.77 -24.95
C TYR A 45 -18.57 -5.93 -25.20
N TYR A 46 -19.41 -5.24 -24.43
CA TYR A 46 -20.87 -5.38 -24.50
C TYR A 46 -21.62 -4.11 -24.08
N ASP A 47 -22.95 -4.16 -24.01
CA ASP A 47 -23.80 -2.96 -24.02
C ASP A 47 -24.31 -2.55 -22.61
N GLN A 48 -23.84 -3.21 -21.54
CA GLN A 48 -24.24 -2.92 -20.15
C GLN A 48 -23.05 -2.44 -19.30
N GLY A 49 -23.31 -2.11 -18.03
CA GLY A 49 -22.30 -1.62 -17.09
C GLY A 49 -21.25 -2.67 -16.74
N PRO A 50 -19.98 -2.29 -16.57
CA PRO A 50 -18.88 -3.24 -16.45
C PRO A 50 -18.99 -4.12 -15.20
N PHE A 51 -18.44 -5.33 -15.29
CA PHE A 51 -18.24 -6.25 -14.18
C PHE A 51 -17.20 -7.31 -14.57
N SER A 52 -16.76 -8.10 -13.59
CA SER A 52 -15.91 -9.27 -13.80
C SER A 52 -16.57 -10.54 -13.25
N ASP A 53 -16.23 -11.67 -13.88
CA ASP A 53 -16.45 -13.00 -13.33
C ASP A 53 -15.08 -13.59 -12.97
N ASN A 54 -14.84 -13.73 -11.67
CA ASN A 54 -13.55 -14.21 -11.16
C ASN A 54 -13.35 -15.71 -11.37
N GLU A 55 -14.43 -16.50 -11.44
CA GLU A 55 -14.34 -17.96 -11.63
C GLU A 55 -13.99 -18.30 -13.07
N ASP A 56 -14.71 -17.68 -14.01
CA ASP A 56 -14.48 -17.85 -15.45
C ASP A 56 -13.32 -16.99 -15.98
N ARG A 57 -12.79 -16.09 -15.14
CA ARG A 57 -11.71 -15.14 -15.46
C ARG A 57 -12.04 -14.29 -16.68
N VAL A 58 -13.20 -13.66 -16.66
CA VAL A 58 -13.70 -12.81 -17.74
C VAL A 58 -14.00 -11.40 -17.23
N ILE A 59 -13.58 -10.38 -17.96
CA ILE A 59 -13.92 -8.97 -17.70
C ILE A 59 -14.87 -8.49 -18.79
N PHE A 60 -15.99 -7.89 -18.36
CA PHE A 60 -16.97 -7.28 -19.23
C PHE A 60 -16.81 -5.76 -19.23
N LEU A 61 -16.54 -5.18 -20.39
CA LEU A 61 -16.37 -3.73 -20.59
C LEU A 61 -17.50 -3.18 -21.45
N ASN A 62 -18.01 -2.00 -21.10
CA ASN A 62 -19.00 -1.34 -21.93
C ASN A 62 -18.36 -0.84 -23.24
N ARG A 63 -18.86 -1.29 -24.39
CA ARG A 63 -18.34 -0.96 -25.72
C ARG A 63 -18.53 0.51 -26.13
N TYR A 64 -19.44 1.21 -25.47
CA TYR A 64 -19.76 2.61 -25.73
C TYR A 64 -18.90 3.58 -24.92
N GLU A 65 -18.14 3.07 -23.94
CA GLU A 65 -17.18 3.87 -23.20
C GLU A 65 -15.96 4.21 -24.08
N ASN A 66 -15.37 5.37 -23.83
CA ASN A 66 -14.13 5.75 -24.51
C ASN A 66 -12.95 4.89 -24.02
N GLU A 67 -11.89 4.80 -24.83
CA GLU A 67 -10.70 3.97 -24.54
C GLU A 67 -10.13 4.25 -23.14
N ILE A 68 -10.02 5.51 -22.72
CA ILE A 68 -9.44 5.86 -21.42
C ILE A 68 -10.32 5.32 -20.28
N THR A 69 -11.64 5.49 -20.37
CA THR A 69 -12.58 4.95 -19.38
C THR A 69 -12.54 3.43 -19.35
N GLN A 70 -12.56 2.77 -20.52
CA GLN A 70 -12.45 1.31 -20.61
C GLN A 70 -11.16 0.79 -19.96
N ARG A 71 -10.04 1.48 -20.16
CA ARG A 71 -8.76 1.13 -19.54
C ARG A 71 -8.78 1.25 -18.03
N THR A 72 -9.33 2.35 -17.50
CA THR A 72 -9.46 2.54 -16.04
C THR A 72 -10.27 1.41 -15.42
N ILE A 73 -11.44 1.10 -16.01
CA ILE A 73 -12.31 0.01 -15.56
C ILE A 73 -11.58 -1.34 -15.69
N PHE A 74 -10.94 -1.61 -16.83
CA PHE A 74 -10.21 -2.85 -17.05
C PHE A 74 -9.17 -3.13 -15.97
N PHE A 75 -8.35 -2.14 -15.59
CA PHE A 75 -7.35 -2.35 -14.56
C PHE A 75 -7.95 -2.56 -13.16
N HIS A 76 -9.13 -1.98 -12.88
CA HIS A 76 -9.87 -2.22 -11.65
C HIS A 76 -10.42 -3.65 -11.60
N GLU A 77 -11.16 -4.04 -12.64
CA GLU A 77 -11.74 -5.39 -12.80
C GLU A 77 -10.67 -6.48 -12.86
N LEU A 78 -9.51 -6.18 -13.44
CA LEU A 78 -8.37 -7.09 -13.46
C LEU A 78 -7.91 -7.45 -12.06
N CYS A 79 -7.93 -6.50 -11.11
CA CYS A 79 -7.61 -6.81 -9.71
C CYS A 79 -8.60 -7.83 -9.15
N HIS A 80 -9.89 -7.64 -9.38
CA HIS A 80 -10.92 -8.57 -8.92
C HIS A 80 -10.65 -9.98 -9.44
N VAL A 81 -10.42 -10.12 -10.75
CA VAL A 81 -10.16 -11.44 -11.36
C VAL A 81 -8.87 -12.09 -10.85
N VAL A 82 -7.79 -11.33 -10.68
CA VAL A 82 -6.47 -11.92 -10.40
C VAL A 82 -6.20 -12.12 -8.90
N ARG A 83 -6.96 -11.45 -8.02
CA ARG A 83 -6.61 -11.36 -6.59
C ARG A 83 -7.77 -11.55 -5.64
N HIS A 84 -9.00 -11.39 -6.08
CA HIS A 84 -10.16 -11.46 -5.20
C HIS A 84 -10.93 -12.77 -5.40
N SER A 85 -11.56 -13.22 -4.32
CA SER A 85 -12.44 -14.39 -4.31
C SER A 85 -13.70 -14.08 -3.52
N GLY A 86 -14.74 -14.86 -3.78
CA GLY A 86 -16.06 -14.68 -3.17
C GLY A 86 -16.96 -13.73 -3.96
N ASP A 87 -18.24 -13.78 -3.64
CA ASP A 87 -19.27 -12.97 -4.29
C ASP A 87 -19.54 -11.71 -3.45
N GLN A 88 -19.16 -10.55 -4.00
CA GLN A 88 -19.31 -9.26 -3.32
C GLN A 88 -20.76 -8.93 -2.96
N ARG A 89 -21.76 -9.53 -3.61
CA ARG A 89 -23.19 -9.33 -3.30
C ARG A 89 -23.58 -9.89 -1.94
N TRP A 90 -22.83 -10.88 -1.45
CA TRP A 90 -23.05 -11.55 -0.18
C TRP A 90 -21.93 -11.28 0.83
N MET A 91 -20.93 -10.48 0.43
CA MET A 91 -19.76 -10.16 1.23
C MET A 91 -20.08 -9.09 2.27
N PRO A 92 -19.63 -9.24 3.54
CA PRO A 92 -19.78 -8.18 4.52
C PRO A 92 -19.06 -6.89 4.06
N ASP A 93 -19.62 -5.73 4.41
CA ASP A 93 -19.20 -4.44 3.85
C ASP A 93 -17.71 -4.14 4.04
N MET A 94 -17.13 -4.51 5.18
CA MET A 94 -15.70 -4.28 5.45
C MET A 94 -14.79 -5.06 4.48
N PHE A 95 -15.13 -6.31 4.17
CA PHE A 95 -14.35 -7.11 3.22
C PHE A 95 -14.53 -6.58 1.79
N ARG A 96 -15.74 -6.14 1.45
CA ARG A 96 -16.02 -5.52 0.15
C ARG A 96 -15.23 -4.22 -0.01
N GLU A 97 -15.24 -3.33 0.98
CA GLU A 97 -14.45 -2.09 0.99
C GLU A 97 -12.95 -2.38 0.91
N ALA A 98 -12.45 -3.41 1.58
CA ALA A 98 -11.06 -3.82 1.47
C ALA A 98 -10.68 -4.26 0.04
N GLN A 99 -11.55 -5.02 -0.64
CA GLN A 99 -11.34 -5.40 -2.04
C GLN A 99 -11.37 -4.19 -2.97
N GLU A 100 -12.34 -3.27 -2.82
CA GLU A 100 -12.39 -2.05 -3.66
C GLU A 100 -11.13 -1.19 -3.47
N ASN A 101 -10.65 -1.02 -2.23
CA ASN A 101 -9.42 -0.29 -1.94
C ASN A 101 -8.17 -0.99 -2.52
N ASP A 102 -8.11 -2.32 -2.55
CA ASP A 102 -7.03 -3.04 -3.24
C ASP A 102 -7.13 -2.88 -4.76
N ALA A 103 -8.33 -2.95 -5.35
CA ALA A 103 -8.56 -2.74 -6.77
C ALA A 103 -8.18 -1.33 -7.24
N GLU A 104 -8.47 -0.30 -6.45
CA GLU A 104 -8.05 1.08 -6.73
C GLU A 104 -6.51 1.21 -6.69
N ARG A 105 -5.85 0.63 -5.68
CA ARG A 105 -4.38 0.65 -5.58
C ARG A 105 -3.71 -0.15 -6.70
N PHE A 106 -4.22 -1.34 -6.98
CA PHE A 106 -3.76 -2.20 -8.06
C PHE A 106 -3.84 -1.46 -9.39
N SER A 107 -4.98 -0.84 -9.69
CA SER A 107 -5.19 -0.16 -10.96
C SER A 107 -4.21 1.01 -11.15
N HIS A 108 -3.84 1.74 -10.09
CA HIS A 108 -2.78 2.75 -10.13
C HIS A 108 -1.42 2.16 -10.49
N TYR A 109 -1.04 1.05 -9.86
CA TYR A 109 0.25 0.41 -10.08
C TYR A 109 0.33 -0.29 -11.44
N ALA A 110 -0.76 -0.92 -11.87
CA ALA A 110 -0.84 -1.67 -13.12
C ALA A 110 -0.90 -0.76 -14.35
N SER A 111 -1.59 0.38 -14.27
CA SER A 111 -1.72 1.32 -15.39
C SER A 111 -0.61 2.37 -15.45
N ILE A 112 0.02 2.72 -14.31
CA ILE A 112 1.16 3.63 -14.24
C ILE A 112 2.28 3.01 -13.36
N PRO A 113 2.99 1.97 -13.87
CA PRO A 113 4.07 1.33 -13.13
C PRO A 113 5.23 2.28 -12.87
N SER A 114 5.71 2.32 -11.62
CA SER A 114 6.77 3.24 -11.21
C SER A 114 8.06 3.04 -12.00
N PHE A 115 8.43 1.80 -12.33
CA PHE A 115 9.63 1.53 -13.13
C PHE A 115 9.57 2.02 -14.58
N MET A 116 8.38 2.15 -15.15
CA MET A 116 8.20 2.77 -16.46
C MET A 116 8.24 4.28 -16.33
N LEU A 117 7.55 4.83 -15.33
CA LEU A 117 7.50 6.27 -15.08
C LEU A 117 8.89 6.87 -14.83
N GLN A 118 9.74 6.15 -14.08
CA GLN A 118 11.12 6.54 -13.77
C GLN A 118 12.01 6.74 -15.00
N LYS A 119 11.65 6.16 -16.15
CA LYS A 119 12.41 6.32 -17.41
C LYS A 119 12.21 7.69 -18.06
N PHE A 120 11.23 8.47 -17.60
CA PHE A 120 10.89 9.76 -18.19
C PHE A 120 11.36 10.92 -17.31
N LYS A 121 12.01 11.89 -17.94
CA LYS A 121 12.26 13.19 -17.32
C LYS A 121 10.96 14.00 -17.30
N LEU A 122 10.28 14.01 -16.17
CA LEU A 122 9.05 14.80 -16.00
C LEU A 122 9.34 16.31 -16.02
N PRO A 123 8.43 17.13 -16.60
CA PRO A 123 8.46 18.59 -16.49
C PRO A 123 8.54 19.07 -15.03
N ALA A 124 9.10 20.26 -14.83
CA ALA A 124 9.18 20.87 -13.51
C ALA A 124 7.80 21.38 -13.04
N LEU A 125 6.97 21.87 -13.97
CA LEU A 125 5.62 22.31 -13.65
C LEU A 125 4.72 21.09 -13.40
N ARG A 126 4.09 21.05 -12.23
CA ARG A 126 3.28 19.91 -11.78
C ARG A 126 2.15 19.57 -12.76
N SER A 127 1.42 20.57 -13.25
CA SER A 127 0.31 20.36 -14.20
C SER A 127 0.79 19.76 -15.52
N GLU A 128 1.94 20.20 -16.03
CA GLU A 128 2.56 19.61 -17.23
C GLU A 128 3.03 18.17 -16.98
N ALA A 129 3.57 17.88 -15.78
CA ALA A 129 3.94 16.52 -15.40
C ALA A 129 2.71 15.59 -15.37
N ILE A 130 1.61 16.02 -14.73
CA ILE A 130 0.34 15.27 -14.70
C ILE A 130 -0.16 15.03 -16.12
N SER A 131 -0.24 16.08 -16.94
CA SER A 131 -0.69 15.97 -18.34
C SER A 131 0.19 15.01 -19.14
N ARG A 132 1.51 15.09 -18.98
CA ARG A 132 2.45 14.19 -19.65
C ARG A 132 2.28 12.74 -19.20
N ILE A 133 2.09 12.48 -17.91
CA ILE A 133 1.87 11.13 -17.38
C ILE A 133 0.55 10.58 -17.95
N ALA A 134 -0.54 11.33 -17.82
CA ALA A 134 -1.86 10.93 -18.31
C ALA A 134 -1.83 10.59 -19.81
N HIS A 135 -1.17 11.43 -20.61
CA HIS A 135 -1.00 11.16 -22.04
C HIS A 135 -0.12 9.93 -22.32
N THR A 136 0.99 9.76 -21.60
CA THR A 136 1.95 8.68 -21.81
C THR A 136 1.37 7.30 -21.47
N PHE A 137 0.59 7.22 -20.39
CA PHE A 137 0.00 5.97 -19.88
C PHE A 137 -1.46 5.77 -20.31
N ARG A 138 -2.03 6.73 -21.05
CA ARG A 138 -3.42 6.75 -21.51
C ARG A 138 -4.41 6.57 -20.35
N THR A 139 -4.28 7.43 -19.35
CA THR A 139 -5.15 7.48 -18.16
C THR A 139 -5.81 8.85 -18.05
N GLN A 140 -6.81 8.98 -17.17
CA GLN A 140 -7.36 10.28 -16.82
C GLN A 140 -6.33 11.14 -16.07
N PRO A 141 -6.36 12.49 -16.20
CA PRO A 141 -5.45 13.38 -15.47
C PRO A 141 -5.52 13.23 -13.95
N GLU A 142 -6.71 13.03 -13.39
CA GLU A 142 -6.93 12.85 -11.96
C GLU A 142 -6.20 11.59 -11.46
N PHE A 143 -6.28 10.52 -12.24
CA PHE A 143 -5.63 9.24 -11.95
C PHE A 143 -4.09 9.34 -11.98
N ALA A 144 -3.57 10.11 -12.95
CA ALA A 144 -2.14 10.43 -13.04
C ALA A 144 -1.68 11.31 -11.88
N GLN A 145 -2.53 12.25 -11.43
CA GLN A 145 -2.26 13.09 -10.28
C GLN A 145 -2.17 12.25 -8.99
N GLN A 146 -3.17 11.41 -8.70
CA GLN A 146 -3.17 10.52 -7.54
C GLN A 146 -1.92 9.64 -7.51
N ARG A 147 -1.56 9.05 -8.66
CA ARG A 147 -0.33 8.26 -8.74
C ARG A 147 0.92 9.08 -8.42
N LEU A 148 1.00 10.31 -8.91
CA LEU A 148 2.12 11.21 -8.65
C LEU A 148 2.19 11.59 -7.16
N ASP A 149 1.04 11.84 -6.53
CA ASP A 149 0.93 12.11 -5.09
C ASP A 149 1.44 10.94 -4.26
N HIS A 150 0.96 9.71 -4.52
CA HIS A 150 1.43 8.51 -3.82
C HIS A 150 2.95 8.31 -3.91
N ILE A 151 3.57 8.68 -5.03
CA ILE A 151 5.02 8.56 -5.20
C ILE A 151 5.75 9.65 -4.41
N GLN A 152 5.23 10.88 -4.43
CA GLN A 152 5.82 12.01 -3.71
C GLN A 152 5.75 11.84 -2.21
N GLU A 153 4.59 11.44 -1.69
CA GLU A 153 4.38 11.12 -0.28
C GLU A 153 5.39 10.08 0.17
N ARG A 154 5.51 8.97 -0.58
CA ARG A 154 6.43 7.90 -0.23
C ARG A 154 7.91 8.31 -0.26
N ILE A 155 8.29 9.20 -1.18
CA ILE A 155 9.65 9.76 -1.19
C ILE A 155 9.85 10.61 0.06
N ALA A 156 8.93 11.54 0.33
CA ALA A 156 9.01 12.44 1.47
C ALA A 156 9.09 11.68 2.80
N ASP A 157 8.33 10.59 2.94
CA ASP A 157 8.36 9.72 4.12
C ASP A 157 9.74 9.08 4.33
N GLU A 158 10.36 8.53 3.28
CA GLU A 158 11.70 7.94 3.38
C GLU A 158 12.78 9.02 3.62
N GLU A 159 12.62 10.19 3.01
CA GLU A 159 13.49 11.37 3.17
C GLU A 159 13.50 11.85 4.63
N PHE A 160 12.29 11.97 5.20
CA PHE A 160 12.07 12.32 6.60
C PHE A 160 12.68 11.28 7.56
N LEU A 161 12.41 9.99 7.32
CA LEU A 161 12.96 8.89 8.14
C LEU A 161 14.49 8.86 8.10
N THR A 162 15.09 9.11 6.93
CA THR A 162 16.55 9.12 6.75
C THR A 162 17.20 10.29 7.49
N ALA A 163 16.72 11.52 7.24
CA ALA A 163 17.24 12.72 7.87
C ALA A 163 17.14 12.67 9.41
N PHE A 164 16.05 12.08 9.92
CA PHE A 164 15.88 11.91 11.35
C PHE A 164 16.85 10.86 11.93
N SER A 165 17.05 9.73 11.23
CA SER A 165 18.04 8.73 11.66
C SER A 165 19.46 9.31 11.69
N GLU A 166 19.81 10.23 10.79
CA GLU A 166 21.12 10.89 10.78
C GLU A 166 21.26 11.91 11.93
N ALA A 167 20.21 12.71 12.18
CA ALA A 167 20.19 13.69 13.26
C ALA A 167 20.25 13.05 14.67
N SER A 168 19.67 11.86 14.84
CA SER A 168 19.75 11.10 16.09
C SER A 168 21.13 10.48 16.33
N VAL A 169 21.77 9.95 15.28
CA VAL A 169 23.15 9.46 15.36
C VAL A 169 24.14 10.60 15.66
N ALA A 170 23.94 11.79 15.07
CA ALA A 170 24.79 12.96 15.32
C ALA A 170 24.62 13.58 16.72
N LYS A 171 23.49 13.32 17.41
CA LYS A 171 23.24 13.78 18.78
C LYS A 171 23.79 12.83 19.85
N ASN A 172 24.13 11.58 19.51
CA ASN A 172 24.70 10.61 20.46
C ASN A 172 26.20 10.84 20.77
N ASP A 173 26.83 11.88 20.21
CA ASP A 173 28.20 12.30 20.52
C ASP A 173 28.28 13.44 21.57
N VAL A 174 27.14 13.88 22.13
CA VAL A 174 27.10 14.85 23.24
C VAL A 174 26.07 14.34 24.26
N GLU A 175 26.53 13.96 25.45
CA GLU A 175 25.67 13.74 26.62
C GLU A 175 24.85 15.01 26.87
N ASP A 176 23.57 15.02 26.50
CA ASP A 176 22.60 15.93 27.07
C ASP A 176 21.17 15.37 26.99
N ASP A 177 20.50 15.41 28.14
CA ASP A 177 19.14 14.96 28.37
C ASP A 177 18.15 15.84 27.59
N ASN A 178 17.63 15.33 26.47
CA ASN A 178 16.42 15.88 25.86
C ASN A 178 15.58 14.76 25.22
N GLU A 179 14.50 14.40 25.91
CA GLU A 179 13.42 13.54 25.44
C GLU A 179 12.77 14.11 24.17
N GLY A 180 13.31 13.75 23.02
CA GLY A 180 12.66 13.91 21.72
C GLY A 180 12.48 12.53 21.10
N LEU A 181 11.29 11.94 21.25
CA LEU A 181 10.92 10.64 20.67
C LEU A 181 11.31 10.59 19.18
N LEU A 182 12.16 9.62 18.80
CA LEU A 182 12.46 9.33 17.39
C LEU A 182 11.17 9.00 16.62
N PRO A 183 11.08 9.23 15.29
CA PRO A 183 9.90 8.92 14.52
C PRO A 183 9.69 7.42 14.52
N GLN A 184 8.45 7.06 14.79
CA GLN A 184 7.93 5.72 14.68
C GLN A 184 8.15 5.20 13.26
N ARG A 185 8.84 4.06 13.10
CA ARG A 185 9.04 3.42 11.81
C ARG A 185 8.02 2.31 11.64
N ILE A 186 7.08 2.49 10.71
CA ILE A 186 6.10 1.45 10.36
C ILE A 186 6.56 0.76 9.08
N SER A 187 6.78 -0.55 9.18
CA SER A 187 6.99 -1.43 8.04
C SER A 187 5.96 -2.53 8.09
N ALA A 188 5.87 -3.37 7.06
CA ALA A 188 4.95 -4.48 7.11
C ALA A 188 5.54 -5.78 6.57
N PHE A 189 5.17 -6.85 7.25
CA PHE A 189 5.34 -8.20 6.77
C PHE A 189 4.11 -8.58 5.95
N TYR A 190 4.32 -9.04 4.72
CA TYR A 190 3.30 -9.56 3.83
C TYR A 190 3.47 -11.06 3.74
N ASP A 191 2.39 -11.82 3.91
CA ASP A 191 2.43 -13.25 3.67
C ASP A 191 2.65 -13.50 2.17
N TYR A 192 3.29 -14.60 1.81
CA TYR A 192 3.55 -14.99 0.42
C TYR A 192 2.26 -15.28 -0.37
N ASN A 193 1.13 -15.46 0.33
CA ASN A 193 -0.16 -15.77 -0.28
C ASN A 193 -1.02 -14.53 -0.58
N ASP A 194 -0.84 -13.43 0.16
CA ASP A 194 -1.66 -12.22 0.03
C ASP A 194 -0.80 -10.95 0.12
N PHE A 195 -0.63 -10.29 -1.02
CA PHE A 195 0.07 -9.01 -1.13
C PHE A 195 -0.86 -7.79 -1.15
N SER A 196 -2.19 -7.98 -1.02
CA SER A 196 -3.20 -6.89 -1.01
C SER A 196 -3.16 -6.06 0.25
N ARG A 197 -2.82 -6.74 1.34
CA ARG A 197 -2.70 -6.15 2.65
C ARG A 197 -1.51 -6.77 3.38
N PRO A 198 -0.91 -6.02 4.30
CA PRO A 198 0.07 -6.62 5.18
C PRO A 198 -0.56 -7.74 6.00
N HIS A 199 0.22 -8.76 6.36
CA HIS A 199 -0.17 -9.74 7.38
C HIS A 199 0.03 -9.16 8.78
N THR A 200 1.13 -8.41 8.97
CA THR A 200 1.50 -7.80 10.26
C THR A 200 2.22 -6.48 10.03
N LEU A 201 1.75 -5.43 10.69
CA LEU A 201 2.49 -4.18 10.80
C LEU A 201 3.57 -4.33 11.87
N VAL A 202 4.80 -3.93 11.51
CA VAL A 202 5.95 -3.88 12.41
C VAL A 202 6.23 -2.43 12.71
N ILE A 203 5.98 -2.05 13.96
CA ILE A 203 6.20 -0.71 14.48
C ILE A 203 7.49 -0.73 15.28
N GLU A 204 8.49 0.01 14.85
CA GLU A 204 9.81 0.08 15.49
C GLU A 204 10.07 1.49 16.07
N GLN A 205 10.49 1.53 17.34
CA GLN A 205 11.02 2.72 18.02
C GLN A 205 12.33 2.33 18.71
N ARG A 206 13.47 2.82 18.20
CA ARG A 206 14.81 2.40 18.65
C ARG A 206 15.09 2.73 20.12
N GLU A 207 14.53 3.81 20.64
CA GLU A 207 14.65 4.22 22.06
C GLU A 207 13.64 3.52 22.98
N GLY A 208 12.79 2.64 22.45
CA GLY A 208 11.65 2.07 23.16
C GLY A 208 10.42 2.97 23.13
N PHE A 209 9.31 2.47 23.67
CA PHE A 209 8.01 3.14 23.67
C PHE A 209 7.75 3.92 24.96
N ASN A 210 6.99 5.01 24.87
CA ASN A 210 6.39 5.62 26.06
C ASN A 210 5.22 4.76 26.55
N TRP A 211 5.49 3.81 27.42
CA TRP A 211 4.52 2.80 27.87
C TRP A 211 3.35 3.35 28.71
N ASP A 212 3.44 4.60 29.16
CA ASP A 212 2.43 5.23 30.01
C ASP A 212 1.47 6.11 29.18
N GLU A 213 1.72 6.25 27.87
CA GLU A 213 0.87 6.97 26.91
C GLU A 213 0.34 6.04 25.79
N PRO A 214 -0.83 6.33 25.22
CA PRO A 214 -1.33 5.61 24.05
C PRO A 214 -0.54 5.97 22.79
N LEU A 215 -0.28 4.98 21.93
CA LEU A 215 0.38 5.20 20.64
C LEU A 215 -0.66 5.35 19.53
N HIS A 216 -0.63 6.48 18.82
CA HIS A 216 -1.51 6.75 17.69
C HIS A 216 -0.80 6.37 16.39
N ILE A 217 -1.46 5.56 15.55
CA ILE A 217 -0.93 5.15 14.25
C ILE A 217 -1.95 5.42 13.15
N VAL A 218 -1.46 5.86 12.00
CA VAL A 218 -2.29 5.98 10.78
C VAL A 218 -1.97 4.81 9.88
N VAL A 219 -3.00 4.06 9.51
CA VAL A 219 -2.88 2.89 8.64
C VAL A 219 -3.26 3.28 7.22
N ASP A 220 -2.26 3.53 6.36
CA ASP A 220 -2.47 4.01 4.97
C ASP A 220 -2.25 2.92 3.89
N GLY A 221 -1.79 1.73 4.30
CA GLY A 221 -1.63 0.56 3.43
C GLY A 221 -0.39 0.56 2.54
N ASN A 222 0.47 1.59 2.61
CA ASN A 222 1.60 1.78 1.69
C ASN A 222 2.96 1.46 2.35
N TYR A 223 3.07 0.28 2.95
CA TYR A 223 4.24 -0.06 3.78
C TYR A 223 5.41 -0.65 3.01
N LYS A 224 6.61 -0.30 3.46
CA LYS A 224 7.86 -0.97 3.06
C LYS A 224 7.84 -2.40 3.58
N SER A 225 8.09 -3.36 2.69
CA SER A 225 8.18 -4.76 3.08
C SER A 225 9.37 -5.03 4.00
N CYS A 226 9.18 -5.88 5.01
CA CYS A 226 10.24 -6.41 5.85
C CYS A 226 10.15 -7.94 5.95
N ASN A 227 11.29 -8.59 6.21
CA ASN A 227 11.35 -10.04 6.37
C ASN A 227 10.58 -10.50 7.62
N LEU A 228 10.16 -11.78 7.62
CA LEU A 228 9.46 -12.40 8.74
C LEU A 228 10.18 -12.10 10.06
N PRO A 229 9.54 -11.44 11.01
CA PRO A 229 10.19 -11.12 12.28
C PRO A 229 10.33 -12.38 13.13
N SER A 230 11.51 -12.59 13.72
CA SER A 230 11.66 -13.65 14.71
C SER A 230 10.80 -13.31 15.93
N TYR A 231 9.69 -14.01 16.15
CA TYR A 231 8.80 -13.88 17.32
C TYR A 231 9.49 -14.14 18.68
N MET A 232 10.80 -14.39 18.69
CA MET A 232 11.59 -14.93 19.80
C MET A 232 12.59 -13.92 20.39
N SER A 233 12.58 -12.64 19.98
CA SER A 233 13.48 -11.64 20.57
C SER A 233 12.90 -11.05 21.85
N LYS A 234 13.73 -10.74 22.86
CA LYS A 234 13.26 -10.04 24.08
C LYS A 234 12.84 -8.57 23.82
N GLU A 235 13.09 -8.08 22.61
CA GLU A 235 12.83 -6.71 22.17
C GLU A 235 11.51 -6.59 21.39
N SER A 236 10.75 -7.69 21.26
CA SER A 236 9.50 -7.77 20.50
C SER A 236 8.28 -7.95 21.40
N ALA A 237 7.20 -7.19 21.15
CA ALA A 237 5.92 -7.37 21.82
C ALA A 237 4.75 -7.46 20.82
N PRO A 238 3.95 -8.55 20.83
CA PRO A 238 2.73 -8.64 20.04
C PRO A 238 1.61 -7.78 20.63
N VAL A 239 0.91 -7.08 19.75
CA VAL A 239 -0.29 -6.29 20.03
C VAL A 239 -1.51 -7.16 19.74
N LEU A 240 -2.43 -7.22 20.70
CA LEU A 240 -3.68 -7.97 20.59
C LEU A 240 -4.84 -7.01 20.34
N SER A 241 -5.96 -7.54 19.83
CA SER A 241 -7.17 -6.74 19.56
C SER A 241 -7.67 -5.96 20.78
N GLY A 242 -7.59 -6.55 21.97
CA GLY A 242 -7.95 -5.89 23.23
C GLY A 242 -7.03 -4.72 23.66
N ASP A 243 -5.91 -4.49 22.98
CA ASP A 243 -5.07 -3.32 23.22
C ASP A 243 -5.45 -2.14 22.32
N LEU A 244 -6.35 -2.36 21.37
CA LEU A 244 -6.65 -1.39 20.32
C LEU A 244 -7.91 -0.61 20.63
N SER A 245 -7.92 0.64 20.20
CA SER A 245 -9.13 1.46 20.09
C SER A 245 -9.15 2.15 18.74
N VAL A 246 -10.28 2.05 18.05
CA VAL A 246 -10.49 2.68 16.74
C VAL A 246 -11.05 4.09 16.98
N CYS A 247 -10.51 5.10 16.30
CA CYS A 247 -11.08 6.44 16.36
C CYS A 247 -12.30 6.54 15.42
N PRO A 248 -13.53 6.80 15.94
CA PRO A 248 -14.73 6.90 15.10
C PRO A 248 -14.66 8.05 14.09
N ASP A 249 -13.97 9.13 14.46
CA ASP A 249 -13.99 10.40 13.72
C ASP A 249 -12.92 10.51 12.62
N ARG A 250 -12.00 9.53 12.52
CA ARG A 250 -10.90 9.53 11.53
C ARG A 250 -10.65 8.13 10.98
N LYS A 251 -11.11 7.88 9.74
CA LYS A 251 -10.78 6.64 9.00
C LYS A 251 -9.27 6.41 8.99
N GLY A 252 -8.85 5.18 9.30
CA GLY A 252 -7.44 4.76 9.31
C GLY A 252 -6.64 5.13 10.56
N CYS A 253 -7.23 5.81 11.56
CA CYS A 253 -6.54 6.17 12.80
C CYS A 253 -6.80 5.11 13.89
N LEU A 254 -5.74 4.42 14.32
CA LEU A 254 -5.77 3.38 15.34
C LEU A 254 -4.96 3.81 16.57
N VAL A 255 -5.46 3.49 17.76
CA VAL A 255 -4.80 3.80 19.03
C VAL A 255 -4.42 2.50 19.73
N ILE A 256 -3.15 2.37 20.10
CA ILE A 256 -2.62 1.22 20.85
C ILE A 256 -2.42 1.61 22.31
N ASN A 257 -3.02 0.86 23.22
CA ASN A 257 -2.81 1.00 24.66
C ASN A 257 -1.49 0.33 25.08
N LEU A 258 -0.41 1.11 25.07
CA LEU A 258 0.93 0.60 25.39
C LEU A 258 1.02 0.06 26.83
N SER A 259 0.29 0.63 27.80
CA SER A 259 0.34 0.15 29.18
C SER A 259 -0.16 -1.30 29.32
N ARG A 260 -1.18 -1.70 28.52
CA ARG A 260 -1.65 -3.10 28.46
C ARG A 260 -0.62 -4.02 27.83
N VAL A 261 0.04 -3.57 26.76
CA VAL A 261 1.11 -4.34 26.10
C VAL A 261 2.30 -4.53 27.05
N ALA A 262 2.72 -3.47 27.75
CA ALA A 262 3.80 -3.49 28.75
C ALA A 262 3.51 -4.46 29.90
N TRP A 263 2.26 -4.55 30.34
CA TRP A 263 1.87 -5.48 31.42
C TRP A 263 2.14 -6.94 31.05
N ARG A 264 2.02 -7.31 29.76
CA ARG A 264 2.26 -8.69 29.29
C ARG A 264 3.71 -8.97 28.93
N HIS A 265 4.38 -8.01 28.29
CA HIS A 265 5.69 -8.23 27.65
C HIS A 265 6.84 -7.46 28.29
N GLY A 266 6.56 -6.63 29.31
CA GLY A 266 7.52 -5.73 29.92
C GLY A 266 7.75 -4.45 29.11
N LYS A 267 8.57 -3.55 29.65
CA LYS A 267 8.87 -2.22 29.06
C LYS A 267 10.13 -2.21 28.18
N SER A 268 10.76 -3.36 27.93
CA SER A 268 12.03 -3.45 27.19
C SER A 268 11.88 -3.64 25.68
N ALA A 269 10.64 -3.72 25.16
CA ALA A 269 10.41 -3.90 23.74
C ALA A 269 10.67 -2.61 22.96
N SER A 270 11.38 -2.71 21.84
CA SER A 270 11.61 -1.64 20.86
C SER A 270 10.83 -1.88 19.57
N ARG A 271 10.14 -3.03 19.46
CA ARG A 271 9.27 -3.39 18.33
C ARG A 271 7.92 -3.92 18.79
N LEU A 272 6.85 -3.36 18.20
CA LEU A 272 5.49 -3.89 18.29
C LEU A 272 5.10 -4.61 17.01
N TYR A 273 4.43 -5.74 17.18
CA TYR A 273 3.87 -6.53 16.08
C TYR A 273 2.37 -6.46 16.16
N LEU A 274 1.76 -5.82 15.17
CA LEU A 274 0.32 -5.64 15.08
C LEU A 274 -0.20 -6.46 13.89
N PRO A 275 -0.72 -7.68 14.14
CA PRO A 275 -1.38 -8.48 13.10
C PRO A 275 -2.59 -7.74 12.56
N MET A 276 -2.84 -7.83 11.25
CA MET A 276 -4.05 -7.22 10.68
C MET A 276 -5.32 -7.87 11.23
N GLU A 277 -5.30 -9.17 11.56
CA GLU A 277 -6.40 -9.86 12.23
C GLU A 277 -6.77 -9.21 13.57
N ALA A 278 -5.78 -8.74 14.34
CA ALA A 278 -6.04 -8.05 15.60
C ALA A 278 -6.72 -6.68 15.38
N ILE A 279 -6.42 -6.00 14.26
CA ILE A 279 -7.09 -4.76 13.87
C ILE A 279 -8.53 -5.07 13.45
N ASP A 280 -8.73 -6.08 12.60
CA ASP A 280 -10.04 -6.50 12.11
C ASP A 280 -10.96 -6.87 13.30
N ASP A 281 -10.44 -7.64 14.28
CA ASP A 281 -11.17 -8.00 15.50
C ASP A 281 -11.53 -6.76 16.34
N ALA A 282 -10.61 -5.81 16.49
CA ALA A 282 -10.86 -4.61 17.28
C ALA A 282 -11.87 -3.64 16.64
N VAL A 283 -12.02 -3.68 15.31
CA VAL A 283 -13.02 -2.90 14.58
C VAL A 283 -14.41 -3.55 14.68
N ASN A 284 -14.48 -4.87 14.84
CA ASN A 284 -15.73 -5.65 14.88
C ASN A 284 -16.34 -5.83 16.29
N PHE A 285 -15.71 -5.30 17.34
CA PHE A 285 -16.18 -5.33 18.74
C PHE A 285 -16.72 -3.97 19.22
#